data_AF-A0A558GIP3-F1
#
_entry.id   AF-A0A558GIP3-F1
#
_cell.length_a   1.000
_cell.length_b   1.000
_cell.length_c   1.000
_cell.angle_alpha   90.00
_cell.angle_beta   90.00
_cell.angle_gamma   90.00
#
_symmetry.space_group_name_H-M   'P 1'
#
loop_
_entity.id
_entity.type
_entity.pdbx_description
1 polymer ?
#
loop_
_entity_poly.entity_id
_entity_poly.type
_entity_poly.pdbx_seq_one_letter_code
_entity_poly.pdbx_strand_id
1 'polypeptide(L)'
;MKKMTRRFAAGIAAATLSLGVVACSDAEDAAKDAGDAAQSAASDATGAAGSAAQDAKDSMKDSESADPSDAEGAEDADSSEADSADSEGGAEGDKESVSTANGDVEVPADFAQAIKEKAAEWGDPESIETTDKGSVATFAKDKLLAFAEGEGTQPIIGKIAETWTEEGGLESKVGLPTAPEQAEGNGWVQEFTNGTISWLQGESGEYEATIN
;
A
#
# COMPACT_ATOMS: atom_id res chain seq x y z
N MET A 1 34.37 19.01 29.47
CA MET A 1 33.75 20.11 30.24
C MET A 1 32.94 21.00 29.30
N LYS A 2 31.64 20.76 29.15
CA LYS A 2 30.70 21.64 28.45
C LYS A 2 29.52 21.87 29.40
N LYS A 3 29.18 23.14 29.60
CA LYS A 3 28.42 23.66 30.74
C LYS A 3 26.93 23.29 30.63
N MET A 4 26.37 22.81 31.74
CA MET A 4 24.93 22.69 31.96
C MET A 4 24.29 24.07 32.02
N THR A 5 23.13 24.24 31.37
CA THR A 5 22.16 25.28 31.72
C THR A 5 20.81 24.61 31.92
N ARG A 6 20.37 24.58 33.18
CA ARG A 6 19.03 24.20 33.63
C ARG A 6 18.10 25.41 33.59
N ARG A 7 16.78 25.10 33.63
CA ARG A 7 15.57 25.89 33.96
C ARG A 7 14.69 26.10 32.72
N PHE A 8 13.39 25.78 32.71
CA PHE A 8 12.37 25.92 33.76
C PHE A 8 11.31 24.80 33.73
N ALA A 9 10.72 24.54 34.90
CA ALA A 9 9.52 23.73 35.11
C ALA A 9 8.27 24.61 34.99
N ALA A 10 7.23 24.11 34.32
CA ALA A 10 5.80 24.43 34.45
C ALA A 10 5.09 23.71 33.28
N GLY A 11 3.98 23.00 33.40
CA GLY A 11 3.07 22.64 34.48
C GLY A 11 1.99 21.79 33.81
N ILE A 12 1.64 20.65 34.39
CA ILE A 12 0.57 19.78 33.89
C ILE A 12 -0.76 20.48 34.19
N ALA A 13 -1.50 20.86 33.16
CA ALA A 13 -2.90 21.25 33.29
C ALA A 13 -3.77 20.12 32.72
N ALA A 14 -4.22 19.23 33.61
CA ALA A 14 -5.32 18.32 33.31
C ALA A 14 -6.62 19.13 33.28
N ALA A 15 -7.17 19.34 32.09
CA ALA A 15 -8.49 19.93 31.92
C ALA A 15 -9.51 18.81 31.66
N THR A 16 -10.04 18.23 32.73
CA THR A 16 -11.31 17.52 32.68
C THR A 16 -12.42 18.55 32.66
N LEU A 17 -13.12 18.70 31.53
CA LEU A 17 -14.36 19.48 31.46
C LEU A 17 -15.48 18.63 30.88
N SER A 18 -16.45 18.42 31.75
CA SER A 18 -17.64 17.59 31.60
C SER A 18 -18.64 18.18 30.62
N LEU A 19 -19.42 17.28 30.01
CA LEU A 19 -20.52 17.52 29.07
C LEU A 19 -21.55 18.54 29.61
N GLY A 20 -21.86 19.55 28.79
CA GLY A 20 -22.98 20.47 28.97
C GLY A 20 -23.72 20.68 27.64
N VAL A 21 -25.03 20.50 27.66
CA VAL A 21 -25.97 20.55 26.51
C VAL A 21 -26.35 21.99 26.15
N VAL A 22 -26.24 22.32 24.85
CA VAL A 22 -27.02 23.24 23.99
C VAL A 22 -27.38 24.66 24.51
N ALA A 23 -26.81 25.68 23.86
CA ALA A 23 -27.54 26.82 23.27
C ALA A 23 -26.61 27.62 22.33
N CYS A 24 -26.94 27.66 21.04
CA CYS A 24 -26.29 28.46 19.99
C CYS A 24 -26.56 29.97 20.13
N SER A 25 -25.73 30.73 19.43
CA SER A 25 -25.85 32.15 19.01
C SER A 25 -24.85 33.11 19.67
N ASP A 26 -23.54 32.86 19.51
CA ASP A 26 -22.50 33.87 19.23
C ASP A 26 -21.12 33.19 19.02
N ALA A 27 -21.02 32.32 18.02
CA ALA A 27 -19.77 31.59 17.73
C ALA A 27 -19.55 31.33 16.23
N GLU A 28 -20.17 32.15 15.37
CA GLU A 28 -20.09 31.98 13.91
C GLU A 28 -19.14 32.98 13.22
N ASP A 29 -18.50 33.86 14.01
CA ASP A 29 -17.64 34.94 13.51
C ASP A 29 -16.13 34.66 13.70
N ALA A 30 -15.73 33.93 14.75
CA ALA A 30 -14.32 33.56 14.96
C ALA A 30 -13.81 32.42 14.05
N ALA A 31 -14.71 31.69 13.39
CA ALA A 31 -14.36 30.60 12.46
C ALA A 31 -14.13 31.08 11.01
N LYS A 32 -14.54 32.31 10.65
CA LYS A 32 -14.36 32.84 9.28
C LYS A 32 -12.97 33.43 9.04
N ASP A 33 -12.39 34.13 10.02
CA ASP A 33 -11.02 34.67 9.91
C ASP A 33 -9.93 33.57 9.81
N ALA A 34 -10.18 32.38 10.37
CA ALA A 34 -9.26 31.24 10.24
C ALA A 34 -9.39 30.52 8.88
N GLY A 35 -10.56 30.60 8.22
CA GLY A 35 -10.81 29.98 6.92
C GLY A 35 -10.21 30.75 5.74
N ASP A 36 -10.28 32.09 5.77
CA ASP A 36 -9.75 32.95 4.70
C ASP A 36 -8.21 32.94 4.63
N ALA A 37 -7.53 32.77 5.76
CA ALA A 37 -6.08 32.61 5.82
C ALA A 37 -5.61 31.26 5.25
N ALA A 38 -6.40 30.20 5.41
CA ALA A 38 -6.10 28.87 4.87
C ALA A 38 -6.38 28.78 3.35
N GLN A 39 -7.41 29.48 2.85
CA GLN A 39 -7.74 29.48 1.42
C GLN A 39 -6.78 30.34 0.58
N SER A 40 -6.17 31.38 1.18
CA SER A 40 -5.13 32.18 0.54
C SER A 40 -3.81 31.42 0.38
N ALA A 41 -3.45 30.53 1.32
CA ALA A 41 -2.27 29.67 1.18
C ALA A 41 -2.45 28.54 0.15
N ALA A 42 -3.69 28.09 -0.09
CA ALA A 42 -4.00 27.05 -1.08
C ALA A 42 -4.03 27.59 -2.53
N SER A 43 -4.28 28.88 -2.72
CA SER A 43 -4.30 29.50 -4.06
C SER A 43 -2.90 29.82 -4.61
N ASP A 44 -1.92 30.09 -3.74
CA ASP A 44 -0.52 30.30 -4.15
C ASP A 44 0.21 28.99 -4.54
N ALA A 45 -0.28 27.81 -4.13
CA ALA A 45 0.29 26.53 -4.50
C ALA A 45 -0.25 25.95 -5.83
N THR A 46 -1.41 26.43 -6.31
CA THR A 46 -1.97 26.02 -7.63
C THR A 46 -1.52 26.94 -8.78
N GLY A 47 -0.89 28.08 -8.48
CA GLY A 47 -0.30 29.00 -9.47
C GLY A 47 0.94 28.45 -10.20
N ALA A 48 1.53 27.35 -9.73
CA ALA A 48 2.67 26.70 -10.38
C ALA A 48 2.30 25.63 -11.43
N ALA A 49 1.00 25.32 -11.59
CA ALA A 49 0.52 24.41 -12.64
C ALA A 49 -0.01 25.14 -13.90
N GLY A 50 0.04 26.47 -13.93
CA GLY A 50 -0.59 27.31 -14.95
C GLY A 50 0.37 28.06 -15.89
N SER A 51 1.59 27.56 -16.12
CA SER A 51 2.55 28.18 -17.06
C SER A 51 3.45 27.14 -17.72
N ALA A 52 2.86 26.26 -18.52
CA ALA A 52 3.58 25.45 -19.52
C ALA A 52 2.70 25.08 -20.74
N ALA A 53 1.54 25.72 -20.91
CA ALA A 53 0.58 25.40 -21.98
C ALA A 53 0.40 26.51 -23.02
N GLN A 54 1.34 27.46 -23.12
CA GLN A 54 1.24 28.59 -24.07
C GLN A 54 2.50 28.85 -24.92
N ASP A 55 3.52 27.99 -24.86
CA ASP A 55 4.71 28.05 -25.74
C ASP A 55 4.61 27.15 -26.99
N ALA A 56 3.41 26.68 -27.35
CA ALA A 56 3.20 25.80 -28.50
C ALA A 56 2.56 26.48 -29.72
N LYS A 57 2.62 27.82 -29.84
CA LYS A 57 1.92 28.52 -30.94
C LYS A 57 2.61 29.73 -31.55
N ASP A 58 3.94 29.79 -31.60
CA ASP A 58 4.63 30.87 -32.33
C ASP A 58 5.94 30.46 -33.02
N SER A 59 5.94 29.32 -33.70
CA SER A 59 7.01 28.96 -34.65
C SER A 59 6.47 28.13 -35.82
N MET A 60 5.43 28.64 -36.49
CA MET A 60 5.12 28.31 -37.88
C MET A 60 5.33 29.55 -38.74
N LYS A 61 6.59 29.80 -39.11
CA LYS A 61 6.93 30.58 -40.30
C LYS A 61 8.40 30.31 -40.65
N ASP A 62 8.66 29.22 -41.34
CA ASP A 62 9.37 29.38 -42.61
C ASP A 62 8.97 28.25 -43.55
N SER A 63 8.48 28.66 -44.70
CA SER A 63 7.93 27.85 -45.77
C SER A 63 9.01 27.70 -46.83
N GLU A 64 8.84 26.66 -47.64
CA GLU A 64 9.53 26.34 -48.90
C GLU A 64 10.81 25.50 -48.75
N SER A 65 11.03 24.44 -49.54
CA SER A 65 10.28 23.90 -50.67
C SER A 65 10.84 22.52 -51.02
N ALA A 66 9.95 21.64 -51.51
CA ALA A 66 10.15 20.53 -52.47
C ALA A 66 11.17 19.43 -52.08
N ASP A 67 10.97 18.14 -52.35
CA ASP A 67 10.18 17.41 -53.34
C ASP A 67 10.12 15.92 -52.88
N PRO A 68 9.18 15.09 -53.36
CA PRO A 68 8.74 13.85 -52.75
C PRO A 68 9.35 12.59 -53.40
N SER A 69 9.37 11.49 -52.66
CA SER A 69 9.55 10.08 -53.08
C SER A 69 9.74 9.28 -51.78
N ASP A 70 9.20 8.11 -51.49
CA ASP A 70 8.44 7.11 -52.23
C ASP A 70 8.03 6.04 -51.19
N ALA A 71 6.98 5.26 -51.50
CA ALA A 71 6.68 3.92 -50.99
C ALA A 71 6.17 3.72 -49.54
N GLU A 72 4.84 3.77 -49.43
CA GLU A 72 3.95 2.64 -49.05
C GLU A 72 4.62 1.35 -48.53
N GLY A 73 4.15 0.83 -47.41
CA GLY A 73 4.49 -0.52 -46.95
C GLY A 73 3.75 -0.89 -45.67
N ALA A 74 2.59 -1.51 -45.87
CA ALA A 74 1.67 -2.00 -44.85
C ALA A 74 2.31 -3.01 -43.88
N GLU A 75 1.75 -2.99 -42.68
CA GLU A 75 1.72 -4.02 -41.64
C GLU A 75 2.02 -5.46 -42.10
N ASP A 76 2.85 -6.17 -41.32
CA ASP A 76 2.56 -7.56 -41.01
C ASP A 76 3.10 -7.96 -39.63
N ALA A 77 2.33 -8.80 -38.97
CA ALA A 77 2.62 -9.41 -37.68
C ALA A 77 3.59 -10.59 -37.87
N ASP A 78 4.53 -10.81 -36.96
CA ASP A 78 4.83 -12.17 -36.50
C ASP A 78 5.69 -12.18 -35.23
N SER A 79 5.15 -12.85 -34.23
CA SER A 79 5.73 -13.85 -33.34
C SER A 79 7.23 -13.84 -32.97
N SER A 80 7.40 -14.02 -31.65
CA SER A 80 8.49 -14.70 -30.96
C SER A 80 9.89 -14.11 -31.08
N GLU A 81 10.37 -13.52 -29.99
CA GLU A 81 11.66 -13.90 -29.43
C GLU A 81 11.51 -14.07 -27.92
N ALA A 82 12.01 -15.20 -27.45
CA ALA A 82 12.26 -15.46 -26.06
C ALA A 82 13.46 -14.62 -25.63
N ASP A 83 13.27 -13.74 -24.65
CA ASP A 83 14.37 -13.22 -23.85
C ASP A 83 14.15 -13.65 -22.41
N SER A 84 14.80 -14.76 -22.07
CA SER A 84 15.21 -15.05 -20.71
C SER A 84 16.31 -14.08 -20.30
N ALA A 85 16.26 -13.71 -19.03
CA ALA A 85 17.30 -13.07 -18.25
C ALA A 85 17.42 -11.56 -18.40
N ASP A 86 16.64 -10.85 -17.58
CA ASP A 86 17.22 -9.83 -16.71
C ASP A 86 16.57 -9.97 -15.32
N SER A 87 16.98 -11.01 -14.60
CA SER A 87 16.87 -11.03 -13.14
C SER A 87 18.20 -10.48 -12.62
N GLU A 88 18.35 -9.16 -12.74
CA GLU A 88 19.44 -8.42 -12.15
C GLU A 88 18.85 -7.50 -11.08
N GLY A 89 19.38 -7.65 -9.86
CA GLY A 89 19.23 -6.67 -8.82
C GLY A 89 18.09 -6.98 -7.86
N GLY A 90 18.45 -7.60 -6.73
CA GLY A 90 17.84 -7.21 -5.46
C GLY A 90 18.03 -5.71 -5.30
N ALA A 91 17.07 -4.94 -5.80
CA ALA A 91 16.92 -3.56 -5.44
C ALA A 91 16.56 -3.60 -3.97
N GLU A 92 17.36 -2.98 -3.11
CA GLU A 92 16.83 -2.46 -1.86
C GLU A 92 15.74 -1.47 -2.27
N GLY A 93 14.53 -2.00 -2.46
CA GLY A 93 13.39 -1.26 -2.98
C GLY A 93 13.11 -0.10 -2.04
N ASP A 94 12.71 1.03 -2.61
CA ASP A 94 12.26 2.19 -1.85
C ASP A 94 11.39 1.72 -0.68
N LYS A 95 11.82 2.04 0.55
CA LYS A 95 11.08 1.72 1.76
C LYS A 95 10.13 2.86 2.07
N GLU A 96 8.95 2.52 2.55
CA GLU A 96 7.95 3.48 2.99
C GLU A 96 7.52 3.16 4.42
N SER A 97 7.27 4.20 5.22
CA SER A 97 6.76 4.09 6.57
C SER A 97 5.25 3.86 6.57
N VAL A 98 4.79 2.79 7.21
CA VAL A 98 3.38 2.50 7.46
C VAL A 98 3.10 2.62 8.96
N SER A 99 2.10 3.43 9.31
CA SER A 99 1.66 3.58 10.70
C SER A 99 0.75 2.43 11.12
N THR A 100 1.07 1.79 12.24
CA THR A 100 0.24 0.74 12.87
C THR A 100 -0.14 1.16 14.29
N ALA A 101 -1.03 0.40 14.93
CA ALA A 101 -1.32 0.57 16.36
C ALA A 101 -0.07 0.43 17.25
N ASN A 102 0.97 -0.25 16.77
CA ASN A 102 2.23 -0.49 17.46
C ASN A 102 3.36 0.50 17.09
N GLY A 103 3.06 1.50 16.25
CA GLY A 103 4.03 2.48 15.76
C GLY A 103 4.28 2.38 14.25
N ASP A 104 5.18 3.24 13.76
CA ASP A 104 5.56 3.27 12.35
C ASP A 104 6.57 2.15 12.02
N VAL A 105 6.32 1.42 10.93
CA VAL A 105 7.19 0.33 10.44
C VAL A 105 7.62 0.65 9.01
N GLU A 106 8.91 0.53 8.71
CA GLU A 106 9.43 0.68 7.35
C GLU A 106 9.30 -0.64 6.59
N VAL A 107 8.58 -0.61 5.47
CA VAL A 107 8.35 -1.77 4.60
C VAL A 107 8.61 -1.42 3.14
N PRO A 108 8.78 -2.41 2.24
CA PRO A 108 8.88 -2.14 0.80
C PRO A 108 7.68 -1.31 0.29
N ALA A 109 7.94 -0.34 -0.60
CA ALA A 109 6.90 0.58 -1.09
C ALA A 109 5.71 -0.15 -1.75
N ASP A 110 5.97 -1.24 -2.49
CA ASP A 110 4.90 -2.05 -3.09
C ASP A 110 3.99 -2.67 -2.02
N PHE A 111 4.58 -3.10 -0.90
CA PHE A 111 3.83 -3.64 0.22
C PHE A 111 3.07 -2.54 0.97
N ALA A 112 3.70 -1.38 1.19
CA ALA A 112 3.02 -0.22 1.80
C ALA A 112 1.80 0.23 1.00
N GLN A 113 1.90 0.24 -0.33
CA GLN A 113 0.76 0.54 -1.22
C GLN A 113 -0.35 -0.49 -1.08
N ALA A 114 -0.01 -1.79 -1.14
CA ALA A 114 -1.00 -2.86 -0.98
C ALA A 114 -1.71 -2.80 0.39
N ILE A 115 -0.99 -2.45 1.47
CA ILE A 115 -1.58 -2.24 2.79
C ILE A 115 -2.58 -1.08 2.76
N LYS A 116 -2.21 0.07 2.21
CA LYS A 116 -3.11 1.25 2.13
C LYS A 116 -4.37 0.95 1.33
N GLU A 117 -4.23 0.25 0.21
CA GLU A 117 -5.37 -0.15 -0.62
C GLU A 117 -6.30 -1.09 0.14
N LYS A 118 -5.75 -2.10 0.83
CA LYS A 118 -6.56 -3.04 1.61
C LYS A 118 -7.10 -2.46 2.89
N ALA A 119 -6.46 -1.45 3.46
CA ALA A 119 -6.93 -0.78 4.67
C ALA A 119 -8.30 -0.11 4.47
N ALA A 120 -8.61 0.32 3.25
CA ALA A 120 -9.94 0.83 2.91
C ALA A 120 -11.06 -0.21 3.06
N GLU A 121 -10.74 -1.50 2.93
CA GLU A 121 -11.69 -2.62 3.02
C GLU A 121 -11.65 -3.31 4.39
N TRP A 122 -10.45 -3.48 4.96
CA TRP A 122 -10.21 -4.29 6.15
C TRP A 122 -9.96 -3.48 7.42
N GLY A 123 -9.80 -2.16 7.32
CA GLY A 123 -9.34 -1.29 8.41
C GLY A 123 -7.82 -1.18 8.47
N ASP A 124 -7.28 -0.42 9.41
CA ASP A 124 -5.83 -0.29 9.57
C ASP A 124 -5.20 -1.60 10.08
N PRO A 125 -3.95 -1.91 9.71
CA PRO A 125 -3.25 -3.08 10.23
C PRO A 125 -3.01 -2.97 11.75
N GLU A 126 -3.28 -4.05 12.48
CA GLU A 126 -3.00 -4.20 13.91
C GLU A 126 -1.48 -4.31 14.15
N SER A 127 -0.79 -5.08 13.30
CA SER A 127 0.65 -5.28 13.37
C SER A 127 1.26 -5.50 12.00
N ILE A 128 2.53 -5.12 11.87
CA ILE A 128 3.36 -5.44 10.71
C ILE A 128 4.64 -6.07 11.22
N GLU A 129 5.00 -7.22 10.65
CA GLU A 129 6.23 -7.95 10.93
C GLU A 129 7.07 -8.05 9.66
N THR A 130 8.37 -7.83 9.77
CA THR A 130 9.31 -7.88 8.64
C THR A 130 10.50 -8.76 9.03
N THR A 131 10.88 -9.66 8.12
CA THR A 131 12.00 -10.59 8.24
C THR A 131 12.86 -10.53 6.98
N ASP A 132 13.94 -11.31 6.95
CA ASP A 132 14.76 -11.52 5.74
C ASP A 132 14.03 -12.26 4.62
N LYS A 133 12.93 -12.97 4.92
CA LYS A 133 12.17 -13.73 3.91
C LYS A 133 11.06 -12.90 3.27
N GLY A 134 10.52 -11.92 4.00
CA GLY A 134 9.33 -11.19 3.60
C GLY A 134 8.73 -10.38 4.74
N SER A 135 7.58 -9.77 4.46
CA SER A 135 6.82 -8.97 5.42
C SER A 135 5.37 -9.45 5.52
N VAL A 136 4.74 -9.28 6.67
CA VAL A 136 3.30 -9.55 6.84
C VAL A 136 2.63 -8.43 7.61
N ALA A 137 1.46 -8.04 7.16
CA ALA A 137 0.57 -7.08 7.79
C ALA A 137 -0.67 -7.82 8.25
N THR A 138 -0.90 -7.82 9.56
CA THR A 138 -2.06 -8.44 10.19
C THR A 138 -3.12 -7.38 10.40
N PHE A 139 -4.26 -7.52 9.73
CA PHE A 139 -5.42 -6.65 9.90
C PHE A 139 -6.40 -7.24 10.91
N ALA A 140 -6.49 -8.57 10.93
CA ALA A 140 -7.21 -9.36 11.92
C ALA A 140 -6.61 -10.77 11.92
N LYS A 141 -7.02 -11.61 12.89
CA LYS A 141 -6.57 -13.02 12.98
C LYS A 141 -6.80 -13.80 11.68
N ASP A 142 -7.83 -13.46 10.92
CA ASP A 142 -8.25 -14.11 9.67
C ASP A 142 -8.02 -13.23 8.43
N LYS A 143 -7.27 -12.13 8.54
CA LYS A 143 -7.01 -11.21 7.42
C LYS A 143 -5.58 -10.71 7.46
N LEU A 144 -4.76 -11.23 6.54
CA LEU A 144 -3.36 -10.88 6.42
C LEU A 144 -3.04 -10.49 4.99
N LEU A 145 -2.07 -9.59 4.83
CA LEU A 145 -1.32 -9.42 3.59
C LEU A 145 0.11 -9.83 3.85
N ALA A 146 0.63 -10.77 3.07
CA ALA A 146 2.03 -11.16 3.12
C ALA A 146 2.74 -10.74 1.83
N PHE A 147 3.92 -10.19 1.97
CA PHE A 147 4.80 -9.80 0.87
C PHE A 147 6.02 -10.72 0.84
N ALA A 148 6.28 -11.28 -0.32
CA ALA A 148 7.50 -12.02 -0.62
C ALA A 148 8.23 -11.36 -1.80
N GLU A 149 9.55 -11.25 -1.71
CA GLU A 149 10.35 -10.77 -2.82
C GLU A 149 10.21 -11.73 -4.02
N GLY A 150 9.85 -11.20 -5.18
CA GLY A 150 9.59 -11.98 -6.40
C GLY A 150 8.11 -12.32 -6.62
N GLU A 151 7.39 -12.77 -5.59
CA GLU A 151 5.95 -13.14 -5.70
C GLU A 151 5.00 -11.96 -5.44
N GLY A 152 5.52 -10.88 -4.86
CA GLY A 152 4.75 -9.69 -4.50
C GLY A 152 3.88 -9.87 -3.26
N THR A 153 2.82 -9.06 -3.17
CA THR A 153 1.90 -9.08 -2.02
C THR A 153 0.71 -9.99 -2.31
N GLN A 154 0.48 -10.96 -1.43
CA GLN A 154 -0.62 -11.92 -1.52
C GLN A 154 -1.52 -11.83 -0.27
N PRO A 155 -2.85 -11.82 -0.44
CA PRO A 155 -3.77 -11.92 0.68
C PRO A 155 -3.82 -13.35 1.21
N ILE A 156 -3.89 -13.49 2.53
CA ILE A 156 -4.17 -14.75 3.21
C ILE A 156 -5.38 -14.48 4.11
N ILE A 157 -6.48 -15.20 3.91
CA ILE A 157 -7.75 -14.91 4.58
C ILE A 157 -8.39 -16.15 5.22
N GLY A 158 -9.33 -15.91 6.13
CA GLY A 158 -10.13 -16.94 6.77
C GLY A 158 -9.32 -17.97 7.56
N LYS A 159 -9.72 -19.24 7.43
CA LYS A 159 -9.08 -20.36 8.15
C LYS A 159 -7.69 -20.68 7.65
N ILE A 160 -7.37 -20.35 6.40
CA ILE A 160 -6.03 -20.50 5.84
C ILE A 160 -5.07 -19.53 6.55
N ALA A 161 -5.50 -18.27 6.74
CA ALA A 161 -4.77 -17.27 7.51
C ALA A 161 -4.48 -17.71 8.95
N GLU A 162 -5.50 -18.21 9.64
CA GLU A 162 -5.35 -18.72 11.01
C GLU A 162 -4.33 -19.87 11.06
N THR A 163 -4.45 -20.83 10.15
CA THR A 163 -3.58 -22.01 10.07
C THR A 163 -2.12 -21.62 9.77
N TRP A 164 -1.91 -20.76 8.78
CA TRP A 164 -0.56 -20.29 8.42
C TRP A 164 0.11 -19.55 9.58
N THR A 165 -0.64 -18.71 10.29
CA THR A 165 -0.15 -18.00 11.48
C THR A 165 0.21 -18.97 12.62
N GLU A 166 -0.63 -19.99 12.85
CA GLU A 166 -0.39 -21.02 13.87
C GLU A 166 0.84 -21.89 13.56
N GLU A 167 1.18 -22.06 12.28
CA GLU A 167 2.41 -22.73 11.83
C GLU A 167 3.66 -21.84 11.87
N GLY A 168 3.54 -20.58 12.31
CA GLY A 168 4.65 -19.66 12.47
C GLY A 168 4.76 -18.56 11.41
N GLY A 169 3.76 -18.41 10.54
CA GLY A 169 3.67 -17.30 9.60
C GLY A 169 4.88 -17.22 8.66
N LEU A 170 5.63 -16.12 8.71
CA LEU A 170 6.86 -15.91 7.91
C LEU A 170 7.91 -17.03 8.13
N GLU A 171 7.88 -17.70 9.29
CA GLU A 171 8.76 -18.83 9.63
C GLU A 171 8.11 -20.21 9.38
N SER A 172 6.90 -20.24 8.82
CA SER A 172 6.19 -21.49 8.50
C SER A 172 6.96 -22.34 7.50
N LYS A 173 6.92 -23.66 7.69
CA LYS A 173 7.57 -24.63 6.80
C LYS A 173 6.94 -24.64 5.41
N VAL A 174 5.64 -24.36 5.32
CA VAL A 174 4.91 -24.29 4.05
C VAL A 174 5.35 -23.08 3.21
N GLY A 175 6.00 -22.10 3.84
CA GLY A 175 6.62 -20.95 3.19
C GLY A 175 5.70 -19.73 3.09
N LEU A 176 5.99 -18.87 2.11
CA LEU A 176 5.25 -17.64 1.83
C LEU A 176 4.21 -17.90 0.73
N PRO A 177 3.07 -17.19 0.75
CA PRO A 177 2.07 -17.36 -0.29
C PRO A 177 2.60 -16.91 -1.65
N THR A 178 2.25 -17.67 -2.70
CA THR A 178 2.62 -17.36 -4.09
C THR A 178 1.44 -16.81 -4.88
N ALA A 179 0.22 -17.05 -4.41
CA ALA A 179 -1.01 -16.56 -5.03
C ALA A 179 -2.11 -16.32 -3.98
N PRO A 180 -3.20 -15.61 -4.32
CA PRO A 180 -4.40 -15.54 -3.49
C PRO A 180 -5.09 -16.90 -3.38
N GLU A 181 -5.91 -17.10 -2.33
CA GLU A 181 -6.72 -18.32 -2.22
C GLU A 181 -7.69 -18.48 -3.40
N GLN A 182 -7.92 -19.74 -3.78
CA GLN A 182 -8.79 -20.14 -4.86
C GLN A 182 -9.88 -21.09 -4.34
N ALA A 183 -11.09 -20.96 -4.88
CA ALA A 183 -12.17 -21.86 -4.54
C ALA A 183 -11.90 -23.24 -5.15
N GLU A 184 -11.94 -24.27 -4.30
CA GLU A 184 -11.76 -25.66 -4.71
C GLU A 184 -12.83 -26.54 -4.05
N GLY A 185 -13.64 -27.21 -4.86
CA GLY A 185 -14.76 -28.03 -4.36
C GLY A 185 -15.70 -27.23 -3.46
N ASN A 186 -15.82 -27.66 -2.20
CA ASN A 186 -16.63 -27.01 -1.16
C ASN A 186 -15.76 -26.23 -0.16
N GLY A 187 -14.66 -25.61 -0.62
CA GLY A 187 -13.76 -24.87 0.25
C GLY A 187 -12.75 -24.03 -0.53
N TRP A 188 -11.59 -23.80 0.09
CA TRP A 188 -10.56 -22.92 -0.42
C TRP A 188 -9.18 -23.58 -0.32
N VAL A 189 -8.31 -23.29 -1.27
CA VAL A 189 -6.91 -23.70 -1.24
C VAL A 189 -6.04 -22.51 -1.59
N GLN A 190 -4.87 -22.42 -0.97
CA GLN A 190 -3.88 -21.40 -1.28
C GLN A 190 -2.51 -22.04 -1.43
N GLU A 191 -1.78 -21.59 -2.44
CA GLU A 191 -0.43 -22.04 -2.76
C GLU A 191 0.60 -21.21 -2.01
N PHE A 192 1.63 -21.91 -1.51
CA PHE A 192 2.79 -21.36 -0.82
C PHE A 192 4.06 -21.95 -1.43
N THR A 193 5.20 -21.31 -1.19
CA THR A 193 6.46 -21.67 -1.84
C THR A 193 6.90 -23.14 -1.63
N ASN A 194 6.53 -23.77 -0.51
CA ASN A 194 6.90 -25.15 -0.20
C ASN A 194 5.70 -26.10 -0.03
N GLY A 195 4.49 -25.69 -0.40
CA GLY A 195 3.30 -26.51 -0.19
C GLY A 195 1.99 -25.78 -0.38
N THR A 196 0.91 -26.39 0.09
CA THR A 196 -0.43 -25.78 0.05
C THR A 196 -1.10 -25.86 1.40
N ILE A 197 -1.93 -24.86 1.68
CA ILE A 197 -2.89 -24.92 2.79
C ILE A 197 -4.28 -24.93 2.19
N SER A 198 -5.09 -25.91 2.58
CA SER A 198 -6.48 -26.02 2.17
C SER A 198 -7.43 -25.99 3.37
N TRP A 199 -8.62 -25.43 3.16
CA TRP A 199 -9.74 -25.45 4.07
C TRP A 199 -10.94 -26.01 3.32
N LEU A 200 -11.11 -27.33 3.36
CA LEU A 200 -12.08 -28.06 2.54
C LEU A 200 -13.11 -28.77 3.42
N GLN A 201 -14.35 -28.84 2.93
CA GLN A 201 -15.40 -29.64 3.55
C GLN A 201 -15.25 -31.12 3.17
N GLY A 202 -15.02 -31.98 4.16
CA GLY A 202 -14.95 -33.44 4.01
C GLY A 202 -16.30 -34.10 3.80
N GLU A 203 -16.31 -35.42 3.60
CA GLU A 203 -17.53 -36.22 3.36
C GLU A 203 -18.54 -36.17 4.53
N SER A 204 -18.08 -35.89 5.76
CA SER A 204 -18.95 -35.70 6.92
C SER A 204 -19.69 -34.36 6.92
N GLY A 205 -19.33 -33.45 6.02
CA GLY A 205 -19.82 -32.06 5.99
C GLY A 205 -19.06 -31.13 6.95
N GLU A 206 -18.01 -31.60 7.61
CA GLU A 206 -17.14 -30.79 8.45
C GLU A 206 -15.99 -30.21 7.63
N TYR A 207 -15.58 -28.98 7.95
CA TYR A 207 -14.42 -28.38 7.31
C TYR A 207 -13.15 -28.70 8.07
N GLU A 208 -12.08 -28.97 7.34
CA GLU A 208 -10.77 -29.32 7.89
C GLU A 208 -9.65 -28.53 7.20
N ALA A 209 -8.68 -28.07 8.00
CA ALA A 209 -7.50 -27.38 7.53
C ALA A 209 -6.41 -28.43 7.28
N THR A 210 -5.86 -28.47 6.07
CA THR A 210 -4.82 -29.42 5.69
C THR A 210 -3.62 -28.68 5.12
N ILE A 211 -2.43 -29.10 5.53
CA ILE A 211 -1.16 -28.60 5.00
C ILE A 211 -0.51 -29.75 4.24
N ASN A 212 -0.17 -29.53 2.98
CA ASN A 212 0.47 -30.51 2.10
C ASN A 212 1.83 -30.04 1.63
#